data_AF-A0A379X3L2-F1
#
_entry.id   AF-A0A379X3L2-F1
#
_cell.length_a   1.000
_cell.length_b   1.000
_cell.length_c   1.000
_cell.angle_alpha   90.00
_cell.angle_beta   90.00
_cell.angle_gamma   90.00
#
_symmetry.space_group_name_H-M   'P 1'
#
loop_
_entity.id
_entity.type
_entity.pdbx_description
1 polymer ?
#
loop_
_entity_poly.entity_id
_entity_poly.type
_entity_poly.pdbx_seq_one_letter_code
_entity_poly.pdbx_strand_id
1 'polypeptide(L)'
;MDERITLAKLQQLKQRAIQCGRLEELEIEGLTLERALVFPSGLAILIAIFTELNIQSMTLAGGALREGLVYGMLHLAVDQDIRSRTLRNIQRRFIVDTEQANRVAKLADNFLKQVENAWHIEPISRELLLSACQLHEIGLSVDFKQAPYHAAYLVRHLDLPGYTPAQKKLLATLLLNQTNPVDLSSLHQQNAVPPRVAEQLCRLLRLAILFAGRRRDDLVPEITLQALNENLTLTLPGDWLAHHPLGKRVD
;
A
#
# COMPACT_ATOMS: atom_id res chain seq x y z
N MET A 1 7.37 6.33 11.02
CA MET A 1 8.25 5.29 11.61
C MET A 1 8.16 4.04 10.74
N ASP A 2 9.32 3.53 10.34
CA ASP A 2 9.47 2.28 9.59
C ASP A 2 9.17 1.07 10.50
N GLU A 3 8.24 0.21 10.05
CA GLU A 3 7.70 -0.94 10.79
C GLU A 3 8.64 -2.15 10.86
N ARG A 4 9.79 -2.09 10.19
CA ARG A 4 10.79 -3.17 10.18
C ARG A 4 11.60 -3.19 11.49
N ILE A 5 11.62 -4.34 12.14
CA ILE A 5 12.51 -4.63 13.27
C ILE A 5 13.87 -5.06 12.71
N THR A 6 14.95 -4.42 13.16
CA THR A 6 16.33 -4.76 12.77
C THR A 6 17.18 -4.95 14.01
N LEU A 7 18.27 -5.71 13.90
CA LEU A 7 19.19 -5.94 15.02
C LEU A 7 19.73 -4.61 15.58
N ALA A 8 20.03 -3.63 14.72
CA ALA A 8 20.47 -2.31 15.15
C ALA A 8 19.45 -1.61 16.06
N LYS A 9 18.16 -1.60 15.68
CA LYS A 9 17.06 -1.05 16.51
C LYS A 9 16.95 -1.81 17.84
N LEU A 10 17.07 -3.14 17.82
CA LEU A 10 17.03 -3.96 19.05
C LEU A 10 18.21 -3.68 19.99
N GLN A 11 19.42 -3.49 19.46
CA GLN A 11 20.60 -3.12 20.26
C GLN A 11 20.45 -1.72 20.88
N GLN A 12 19.85 -0.77 20.17
CA GLN A 12 19.54 0.55 20.71
C GLN A 12 18.55 0.45 21.89
N LEU A 13 17.48 -0.34 21.75
CA LEU A 13 16.52 -0.60 22.82
C LEU A 13 17.18 -1.30 24.02
N LYS A 14 18.12 -2.22 23.77
CA LYS A 14 18.90 -2.88 24.83
C LYS A 14 19.71 -1.86 25.62
N GLN A 15 20.41 -0.96 24.94
CA GLN A 15 21.19 0.10 25.61
C GLN A 15 20.29 1.02 26.44
N ARG A 16 19.11 1.38 25.91
CA ARG A 16 18.14 2.18 26.66
C ARG A 16 17.64 1.46 27.91
N ALA A 17 17.32 0.17 27.81
CA ALA A 17 16.89 -0.64 28.95
C ALA A 17 17.99 -0.77 30.02
N ILE A 18 19.26 -0.92 29.60
CA ILE A 18 20.40 -0.96 30.52
C ILE A 18 20.59 0.39 31.23
N GLN A 19 20.42 1.52 30.52
CA GLN A 19 20.55 2.86 31.09
C GLN A 19 19.51 3.17 32.17
N CYS A 20 18.29 2.61 32.06
CA CYS A 20 17.28 2.73 33.12
C CYS A 20 17.70 2.04 34.42
N GLY A 21 18.60 1.03 34.36
CA GLY A 21 19.20 0.36 35.52
C GLY A 21 18.26 -0.56 36.32
N ARG A 22 17.00 -0.19 36.46
CA ARG A 22 15.95 -0.93 37.18
C ARG A 22 14.73 -1.15 36.31
N LEU A 23 14.04 -2.27 36.53
CA LEU A 23 12.87 -2.64 35.74
C LEU A 23 11.70 -1.66 35.97
N GLU A 24 11.57 -1.17 37.20
CA GLU A 24 10.53 -0.24 37.62
C GLU A 24 10.70 1.16 36.99
N GLU A 25 11.92 1.48 36.57
CA GLU A 25 12.30 2.75 35.94
C GLU A 25 12.38 2.61 34.40
N LEU A 26 11.95 1.47 33.85
CA LEU A 26 12.00 1.20 32.41
C LEU A 26 10.97 2.05 31.67
N GLU A 27 11.44 3.18 31.14
CA GLU A 27 10.63 4.07 30.31
C GLU A 27 11.15 4.10 28.87
N ILE A 28 10.32 3.56 27.98
CA ILE A 28 10.53 3.55 26.53
C ILE A 28 9.27 4.11 25.89
N GLU A 29 9.42 5.10 25.00
CA GLU A 29 8.30 5.68 24.28
C GLU A 29 7.52 4.60 23.51
N GLY A 30 6.20 4.55 23.74
CA GLY A 30 5.30 3.54 23.16
C GLY A 30 5.25 2.20 23.90
N LEU A 31 6.03 2.00 24.97
CA LEU A 31 5.94 0.82 25.84
C LEU A 31 4.90 1.05 26.94
N THR A 32 3.87 0.21 26.98
CA THR A 32 2.87 0.25 28.05
C THR A 32 3.39 -0.39 29.33
N LEU A 33 2.86 0.02 30.48
CA LEU A 33 3.27 -0.46 31.80
C LEU A 33 3.17 -2.00 31.93
N GLU A 34 2.08 -2.58 31.43
CA GLU A 34 1.87 -4.04 31.42
C GLU A 34 2.95 -4.79 30.62
N ARG A 35 3.46 -4.18 29.54
CA ARG A 35 4.50 -4.79 28.69
C ARG A 35 5.89 -4.61 29.29
N ALA A 36 6.13 -3.53 30.04
CA ALA A 36 7.44 -3.21 30.60
C ALA A 36 8.01 -4.33 31.47
N LEU A 37 7.17 -5.00 32.26
CA LEU A 37 7.57 -6.08 33.18
C LEU A 37 8.24 -7.28 32.50
N VAL A 38 7.84 -7.60 31.27
CA VAL A 38 8.36 -8.74 30.51
C VAL A 38 9.21 -8.33 29.31
N PHE A 39 9.37 -7.02 29.09
CA PHE A 39 10.03 -6.50 27.90
C PHE A 39 11.53 -6.83 27.85
N PRO A 40 12.35 -6.65 28.92
CA PRO A 40 13.79 -6.89 28.83
C PRO A 40 14.14 -8.35 28.53
N SER A 41 13.42 -9.31 29.13
CA SER A 41 13.64 -10.74 28.88
C SER A 41 13.22 -11.12 27.45
N GLY A 42 12.06 -10.62 26.98
CA GLY A 42 11.63 -10.80 25.60
C GLY A 42 12.61 -10.20 24.58
N LEU A 43 13.13 -9.00 24.87
CA LEU A 43 14.13 -8.32 24.04
C LEU A 43 15.43 -9.13 23.96
N ALA A 44 15.91 -9.67 25.08
CA ALA A 44 17.12 -10.49 25.11
C ALA A 44 16.96 -11.76 24.27
N ILE A 45 15.83 -12.45 24.39
CA ILE A 45 15.51 -13.64 23.59
C ILE A 45 15.45 -13.26 22.10
N LEU A 46 14.78 -12.16 21.75
CA LEU A 46 14.65 -11.74 20.36
C LEU A 46 16.00 -11.35 19.75
N ILE A 47 16.88 -10.67 20.49
CA ILE A 47 18.24 -10.38 20.04
C ILE A 47 19.03 -11.68 19.79
N ALA A 48 18.95 -12.65 20.70
CA ALA A 48 19.62 -13.94 20.53
C ALA A 48 19.13 -14.66 19.26
N ILE A 49 17.82 -14.67 19.00
CA ILE A 49 17.23 -15.24 17.78
C ILE A 49 17.75 -14.51 16.53
N PHE A 50 17.80 -13.17 16.54
CA PHE A 50 18.31 -12.39 15.41
C PHE A 50 19.78 -12.70 15.12
N THR A 51 20.60 -12.84 16.17
CA THR A 51 22.03 -13.15 16.03
C THR A 51 22.24 -14.58 15.54
N GLU A 52 21.60 -15.56 16.18
CA GLU A 52 21.81 -16.98 15.87
C GLU A 52 21.32 -17.35 14.47
N LEU A 53 20.19 -16.78 14.04
CA LEU A 53 19.59 -17.05 12.73
C LEU A 53 20.01 -16.04 11.65
N ASN A 54 20.90 -15.09 11.98
CA ASN A 54 21.37 -14.02 11.10
C ASN A 54 20.22 -13.25 10.40
N ILE A 55 19.17 -12.90 11.16
CA ILE A 55 17.97 -12.23 10.65
C ILE A 55 18.31 -10.77 10.32
N GLN A 56 18.11 -10.39 9.05
CA GLN A 56 18.34 -9.02 8.59
C GLN A 56 17.20 -8.07 9.00
N SER A 57 15.96 -8.54 8.89
CA SER A 57 14.79 -7.79 9.34
C SER A 57 13.60 -8.70 9.65
N MET A 58 12.75 -8.28 10.58
CA MET A 58 11.49 -8.94 10.94
C MET A 58 10.35 -7.92 10.88
N THR A 59 9.16 -8.38 10.50
CA THR A 59 7.91 -7.60 10.54
C THR A 59 6.88 -8.32 11.40
N LEU A 60 5.92 -7.56 11.93
CA LEU A 60 4.82 -8.15 12.69
C LEU A 60 3.90 -8.98 11.79
N ALA A 61 3.62 -10.23 12.16
CA ALA A 61 2.61 -11.04 11.48
C ALA A 61 1.19 -10.53 11.80
N GLY A 62 0.28 -10.62 10.83
CA GLY A 62 -1.13 -10.21 10.99
C GLY A 62 -2.00 -11.18 11.80
N GLY A 63 -1.46 -12.32 12.21
CA GLY A 63 -2.15 -13.35 12.99
C GLY A 63 -1.17 -14.30 13.67
N ALA A 64 -1.67 -15.07 14.63
CA ALA A 64 -0.91 -16.04 15.41
C ALA A 64 -1.73 -17.34 15.59
N LEU A 65 -1.75 -17.89 16.81
CA LEU A 65 -2.35 -19.19 17.10
C LEU A 65 -3.87 -19.23 16.86
N ARG A 66 -4.60 -18.18 17.26
CA ARG A 66 -6.07 -18.15 17.17
C ARG A 66 -6.55 -18.19 15.73
N GLU A 67 -5.91 -17.38 14.89
CA GLU A 67 -6.20 -17.33 13.45
C GLU A 67 -5.88 -18.69 12.82
N GLY A 68 -4.75 -19.31 13.17
CA GLY A 68 -4.38 -20.64 12.70
C GLY A 68 -5.43 -21.72 13.03
N LEU A 69 -5.97 -21.72 14.25
CA LEU A 69 -7.03 -22.64 14.66
C LEU A 69 -8.31 -22.41 13.85
N VAL A 70 -8.73 -21.15 13.66
CA VAL A 70 -9.93 -20.81 12.87
C VAL A 70 -9.75 -21.24 11.41
N TYR A 71 -8.60 -20.93 10.78
CA TYR A 71 -8.34 -21.37 9.41
C TYR A 71 -8.32 -22.89 9.26
N GLY A 72 -7.80 -23.62 10.26
CA GLY A 72 -7.84 -25.08 10.30
C GLY A 72 -9.26 -25.67 10.32
N MET A 73 -10.22 -24.94 10.91
CA MET A 73 -11.63 -25.36 10.94
C MET A 73 -12.35 -25.12 9.60
N LEU A 74 -11.90 -24.16 8.79
CA LEU A 74 -12.60 -23.73 7.59
C LEU A 74 -12.41 -24.66 6.37
N HIS A 75 -11.53 -25.67 6.45
CA HIS A 75 -11.20 -26.60 5.35
C HIS A 75 -10.90 -25.89 4.01
N LEU A 76 -10.46 -24.64 4.08
CA LEU A 76 -10.12 -23.86 2.90
C LEU A 76 -8.80 -24.40 2.35
N ALA A 77 -8.70 -24.48 1.02
CA ALA A 77 -7.40 -24.65 0.38
C ALA A 77 -6.48 -23.54 0.90
N VAL A 78 -5.24 -23.91 1.23
CA VAL A 78 -4.20 -22.94 1.58
C VAL A 78 -3.89 -22.14 0.32
N ASP A 79 -4.63 -21.05 0.13
CA ASP A 79 -4.41 -20.13 -0.99
C ASP A 79 -3.04 -19.49 -0.78
N GLN A 80 -2.14 -19.63 -1.77
CA GLN A 80 -0.76 -19.17 -1.65
C GLN A 80 -0.69 -17.64 -1.62
N ASP A 81 -1.66 -16.94 -2.21
CA ASP A 81 -1.71 -15.49 -2.25
C ASP A 81 -2.84 -14.92 -1.38
N ILE A 82 -2.49 -14.62 -0.14
CA ILE A 82 -3.38 -14.00 0.84
C ILE A 82 -3.87 -12.62 0.37
N ARG A 83 -3.03 -11.82 -0.30
CA ARG A 83 -3.41 -10.48 -0.76
C ARG A 83 -4.45 -10.55 -1.86
N SER A 84 -4.24 -11.42 -2.87
CA SER A 84 -5.22 -11.65 -3.93
C SER A 84 -6.54 -12.18 -3.40
N ARG A 85 -6.52 -13.07 -2.39
CA ARG A 85 -7.73 -13.53 -1.70
C ARG A 85 -8.46 -12.39 -0.98
N THR A 86 -7.72 -11.54 -0.26
CA THR A 86 -8.27 -10.37 0.45
C THR A 86 -8.92 -9.38 -0.53
N LEU A 87 -8.23 -9.04 -1.63
CA LEU A 87 -8.76 -8.13 -2.65
C LEU A 87 -10.06 -8.68 -3.26
N ARG A 88 -10.07 -9.95 -3.70
CA ARG A 88 -11.27 -10.60 -4.26
C ARG A 88 -12.43 -10.62 -3.27
N ASN A 89 -12.17 -10.88 -1.99
CA ASN A 89 -13.20 -10.86 -0.96
C ASN A 89 -13.81 -9.46 -0.80
N ILE A 90 -12.98 -8.42 -0.77
CA ILE A 90 -13.43 -7.04 -0.63
C ILE A 90 -14.21 -6.57 -1.86
N GLN A 91 -13.70 -6.87 -3.06
CA GLN A 91 -14.41 -6.55 -4.30
C GLN A 91 -15.80 -7.17 -4.34
N ARG A 92 -15.95 -8.43 -3.89
CA ARG A 92 -17.26 -9.09 -3.76
C ARG A 92 -18.14 -8.43 -2.70
N ARG A 93 -17.59 -8.13 -1.52
CA ARG A 93 -18.34 -7.54 -0.39
C ARG A 93 -18.89 -6.15 -0.70
N PHE A 94 -18.13 -5.35 -1.44
CA PHE A 94 -18.48 -3.96 -1.77
C PHE A 94 -18.97 -3.77 -3.20
N ILE A 95 -19.20 -4.87 -3.94
CA ILE A 95 -19.73 -4.88 -5.31
C ILE A 95 -18.89 -3.96 -6.23
N VAL A 96 -17.57 -4.10 -6.14
CA VAL A 96 -16.63 -3.37 -6.99
C VAL A 96 -16.68 -3.93 -8.40
N ASP A 97 -16.70 -3.06 -9.41
CA ASP A 97 -16.59 -3.45 -10.82
C ASP A 97 -15.18 -4.02 -11.09
N THR A 98 -15.09 -5.35 -11.09
CA THR A 98 -13.82 -6.05 -11.29
C THR A 98 -13.26 -5.90 -12.70
N GLU A 99 -14.10 -5.65 -13.72
CA GLU A 99 -13.63 -5.40 -15.08
C GLU A 99 -12.92 -4.05 -15.15
N GLN A 100 -13.54 -3.02 -14.58
CA GLN A 100 -12.94 -1.69 -14.48
C GLN A 100 -11.68 -1.70 -13.60
N ALA A 101 -11.70 -2.38 -12.47
CA ALA A 101 -10.53 -2.55 -11.60
C ALA A 101 -9.35 -3.18 -12.37
N ASN A 102 -9.60 -4.23 -13.15
CA ASN A 102 -8.58 -4.88 -13.97
C ASN A 102 -8.09 -3.99 -15.11
N ARG A 103 -8.97 -3.22 -15.75
CA ARG A 103 -8.60 -2.26 -16.79
C ARG A 103 -7.63 -1.20 -16.27
N VAL A 104 -7.94 -0.60 -15.12
CA VAL A 104 -7.07 0.37 -14.44
C VAL A 104 -5.75 -0.29 -14.03
N ALA A 105 -5.79 -1.49 -13.46
CA ALA A 105 -4.57 -2.20 -13.04
C ALA A 105 -3.64 -2.52 -14.23
N LYS A 106 -4.18 -2.96 -15.37
CA LYS A 106 -3.39 -3.21 -16.60
C LYS A 106 -2.71 -1.93 -17.11
N LEU A 107 -3.43 -0.81 -17.12
CA LEU A 107 -2.87 0.48 -17.51
C LEU A 107 -1.78 0.98 -16.56
N ALA A 108 -2.05 0.91 -15.25
CA ALA A 108 -1.07 1.27 -14.23
C ALA A 108 0.19 0.40 -14.31
N ASP A 109 0.03 -0.91 -14.55
CA ASP A 109 1.15 -1.83 -14.76
C ASP A 109 1.97 -1.48 -15.99
N ASN A 110 1.31 -1.17 -17.11
CA ASN A 110 1.98 -0.75 -18.33
C ASN A 110 2.77 0.54 -18.10
N PHE A 111 2.14 1.56 -17.52
CA PHE A 111 2.82 2.81 -17.20
C PHE A 111 4.02 2.61 -16.27
N LEU A 112 3.87 1.77 -15.24
CA LEU A 112 4.96 1.46 -14.32
C LEU A 112 6.15 0.83 -15.06
N LYS A 113 5.92 -0.17 -15.92
CA LYS A 113 6.99 -0.81 -16.71
C LYS A 113 7.76 0.17 -17.60
N GLN A 114 7.11 1.21 -18.10
CA GLN A 114 7.76 2.22 -18.94
C GLN A 114 8.66 3.18 -18.14
N VAL A 115 8.41 3.35 -16.83
CA VAL A 115 9.13 4.32 -15.98
C VAL A 115 9.95 3.68 -14.86
N GLU A 116 9.83 2.37 -14.62
CA GLU A 116 10.43 1.67 -13.48
C GLU A 116 11.95 1.84 -13.41
N ASN A 117 12.63 1.84 -14.56
CA ASN A 117 14.08 2.01 -14.64
C ASN A 117 14.52 3.44 -14.28
N ALA A 118 13.75 4.45 -14.70
CA ALA A 118 14.06 5.86 -14.45
C ALA A 118 13.79 6.25 -12.98
N TRP A 119 12.83 5.59 -12.34
CA TRP A 119 12.43 5.88 -10.96
C TRP A 119 12.90 4.86 -9.92
N HIS A 120 13.54 3.77 -10.35
CA HIS A 120 14.01 2.68 -9.49
C HIS A 120 12.90 2.11 -8.58
N ILE A 121 11.73 1.84 -9.16
CA ILE A 121 10.57 1.35 -8.43
C ILE A 121 10.77 -0.10 -8.02
N GLU A 122 10.66 -0.39 -6.72
CA GLU A 122 10.77 -1.75 -6.20
C GLU A 122 9.52 -2.61 -6.48
N PRO A 123 9.64 -3.96 -6.56
CA PRO A 123 8.51 -4.85 -6.80
C PRO A 123 7.35 -4.68 -5.82
N ILE A 124 7.63 -4.40 -4.53
CA ILE A 124 6.60 -4.16 -3.53
C ILE A 124 5.74 -2.92 -3.84
N SER A 125 6.35 -1.87 -4.39
CA SER A 125 5.65 -0.65 -4.79
C SER A 125 4.72 -0.91 -5.97
N ARG A 126 5.14 -1.76 -6.92
CA ARG A 126 4.28 -2.25 -8.01
C ARG A 126 3.07 -3.00 -7.45
N GLU A 127 3.26 -3.95 -6.55
CA GLU A 127 2.16 -4.70 -5.94
C GLU A 127 1.15 -3.79 -5.22
N LEU A 128 1.63 -2.78 -4.48
CA LEU A 128 0.78 -1.83 -3.77
C LEU A 128 0.01 -0.91 -4.74
N LEU A 129 0.63 -0.48 -5.83
CA LEU A 129 -0.07 0.26 -6.90
C LEU A 129 -1.21 -0.57 -7.49
N LEU A 130 -0.93 -1.82 -7.86
CA LEU A 130 -1.94 -2.71 -8.43
C LEU A 130 -3.06 -2.99 -7.43
N SER A 131 -2.73 -3.15 -6.15
CA SER A 131 -3.73 -3.30 -5.08
C SER A 131 -4.62 -2.07 -4.95
N ALA A 132 -4.06 -0.86 -5.07
CA ALA A 132 -4.84 0.38 -5.09
C ALA A 132 -5.76 0.42 -6.32
N CYS A 133 -5.28 0.05 -7.51
CA CYS A 133 -6.12 -0.06 -8.71
C CYS A 133 -7.30 -1.04 -8.50
N GLN A 134 -7.07 -2.16 -7.82
CA GLN A 134 -8.12 -3.16 -7.56
C GLN A 134 -9.22 -2.65 -6.60
N LEU A 135 -8.92 -1.62 -5.80
CA LEU A 135 -9.82 -1.08 -4.78
C LEU A 135 -10.31 0.36 -5.07
N HIS A 136 -9.86 0.99 -6.15
CA HIS A 136 -10.05 2.44 -6.33
C HIS A 136 -11.52 2.90 -6.33
N GLU A 137 -12.42 2.05 -6.84
CA GLU A 137 -13.86 2.29 -6.88
C GLU A 137 -14.63 1.78 -5.64
N ILE A 138 -13.96 1.26 -4.60
CA ILE A 138 -14.64 0.78 -3.39
C ILE A 138 -15.50 1.87 -2.72
N GLY A 139 -15.13 3.15 -2.85
CA GLY A 139 -15.91 4.26 -2.31
C GLY A 139 -17.26 4.48 -2.98
N LEU A 140 -17.46 3.99 -4.21
CA LEU A 140 -18.73 4.07 -4.94
C LEU A 140 -19.83 3.23 -4.28
N SER A 141 -19.47 2.26 -3.42
CA SER A 141 -20.45 1.50 -2.65
C SER A 141 -21.15 2.33 -1.57
N VAL A 142 -20.66 3.55 -1.29
CA VAL A 142 -21.22 4.48 -0.30
C VAL A 142 -21.94 5.63 -1.00
N ASP A 143 -21.18 6.44 -1.74
CA ASP A 143 -21.71 7.55 -2.55
C ASP A 143 -20.66 7.99 -3.60
N PHE A 144 -21.14 8.54 -4.71
CA PHE A 144 -20.26 8.96 -5.81
C PHE A 144 -19.60 10.33 -5.59
N LYS A 145 -20.21 11.25 -4.82
CA LYS A 145 -19.71 12.65 -4.69
C LYS A 145 -18.40 12.72 -3.92
N GLN A 146 -18.26 11.88 -2.89
CA GLN A 146 -17.06 11.81 -2.05
C GLN A 146 -16.38 10.43 -2.15
N ALA A 147 -16.51 9.76 -3.29
CA ALA A 147 -15.98 8.42 -3.49
C ALA A 147 -14.49 8.26 -3.08
N PRO A 148 -13.56 9.19 -3.38
CA PRO A 148 -12.18 9.09 -2.91
C PRO A 148 -12.04 9.08 -1.38
N TYR A 149 -12.84 9.89 -0.68
CA TYR A 149 -12.86 9.95 0.77
C TYR A 149 -13.44 8.66 1.37
N HIS A 150 -14.55 8.16 0.81
CA HIS A 150 -15.15 6.90 1.23
C HIS A 150 -14.21 5.71 0.99
N ALA A 151 -13.52 5.69 -0.15
CA ALA A 151 -12.54 4.66 -0.47
C ALA A 151 -11.39 4.64 0.55
N ALA A 152 -10.81 5.81 0.84
CA ALA A 152 -9.77 5.95 1.85
C ALA A 152 -10.26 5.55 3.25
N TYR A 153 -11.48 5.94 3.62
CA TYR A 153 -12.10 5.59 4.90
C TYR A 153 -12.28 4.07 5.04
N LEU A 154 -12.90 3.43 4.04
CA LEU A 154 -13.12 1.98 4.04
C LEU A 154 -11.79 1.23 4.13
N VAL A 155 -10.82 1.56 3.27
CA VAL A 155 -9.51 0.91 3.27
C VAL A 155 -8.76 1.13 4.58
N ARG A 156 -8.93 2.27 5.25
CA ARG A 156 -8.30 2.54 6.56
C ARG A 156 -8.91 1.71 7.70
N HIS A 157 -10.20 1.37 7.62
CA HIS A 157 -10.91 0.69 8.71
C HIS A 157 -11.19 -0.80 8.47
N LEU A 158 -11.11 -1.29 7.24
CA LEU A 158 -11.25 -2.71 6.91
C LEU A 158 -10.05 -3.54 7.35
N ASP A 159 -10.27 -4.77 7.82
CA ASP A 159 -9.15 -5.70 7.95
C ASP A 159 -8.67 -6.15 6.56
N LEU A 160 -7.36 -6.11 6.34
CA LEU A 160 -6.72 -6.44 5.07
C LEU A 160 -5.64 -7.51 5.29
N PRO A 161 -6.01 -8.79 5.48
CA PRO A 161 -5.03 -9.86 5.61
C PRO A 161 -4.02 -9.84 4.45
N GLY A 162 -2.74 -9.94 4.79
CA GLY A 162 -1.62 -9.83 3.83
C GLY A 162 -1.07 -8.40 3.64
N TYR A 163 -1.69 -7.38 4.24
CA TYR A 163 -1.19 -6.00 4.23
C TYR A 163 -0.82 -5.55 5.64
N THR A 164 0.33 -4.89 5.76
CA THR A 164 0.73 -4.27 7.03
C THR A 164 -0.07 -2.98 7.29
N PRO A 165 -0.11 -2.47 8.53
CA PRO A 165 -0.74 -1.17 8.82
C PRO A 165 -0.15 -0.03 7.99
N ALA A 166 1.17 -0.03 7.75
CA ALA A 166 1.80 0.98 6.90
C ALA A 166 1.32 0.87 5.44
N GLN A 167 1.28 -0.35 4.89
CA GLN A 167 0.82 -0.60 3.52
C GLN A 167 -0.64 -0.20 3.35
N LYS A 168 -1.50 -0.58 4.30
CA LYS A 168 -2.92 -0.20 4.34
C LYS A 168 -3.11 1.32 4.38
N LYS A 169 -2.26 2.04 5.15
CA LYS A 169 -2.27 3.50 5.17
C LYS A 169 -1.88 4.09 3.82
N LEU A 170 -0.85 3.56 3.15
CA LEU A 170 -0.47 3.98 1.80
C LEU A 170 -1.63 3.76 0.80
N LEU A 171 -2.24 2.58 0.79
CA LEU A 171 -3.39 2.28 -0.09
C LEU A 171 -4.50 3.32 0.12
N ALA A 172 -4.92 3.55 1.37
CA ALA A 172 -5.95 4.53 1.69
C ALA A 172 -5.58 5.94 1.19
N THR A 173 -4.31 6.35 1.33
CA THR A 173 -3.84 7.65 0.88
C THR A 173 -3.79 7.77 -0.65
N LEU A 174 -3.38 6.72 -1.36
CA LEU A 174 -3.43 6.68 -2.83
C LEU A 174 -4.88 6.83 -3.32
N LEU A 175 -5.83 6.14 -2.68
CA LEU A 175 -7.24 6.23 -3.02
C LEU A 175 -7.86 7.60 -2.69
N LEU A 176 -7.41 8.26 -1.63
CA LEU A 176 -7.83 9.63 -1.31
C LEU A 176 -7.44 10.61 -2.43
N ASN A 177 -6.24 10.43 -3.00
CA ASN A 177 -5.63 11.32 -3.99
C ASN A 177 -5.85 10.85 -5.45
N GLN A 178 -6.77 9.91 -5.68
CA GLN A 178 -6.98 9.31 -7.00
C GLN A 178 -7.59 10.28 -8.04
N THR A 179 -8.16 11.39 -7.60
CA THR A 179 -8.71 12.48 -8.44
C THR A 179 -8.69 13.80 -7.65
N ASN A 180 -9.21 14.90 -8.21
CA ASN A 180 -9.26 16.24 -7.59
C ASN A 180 -7.84 16.81 -7.29
N PRO A 181 -7.70 18.01 -6.69
CA PRO A 181 -6.39 18.52 -6.27
C PRO A 181 -5.67 17.54 -5.35
N VAL A 182 -4.37 17.38 -5.56
CA VAL A 182 -3.54 16.44 -4.80
C VAL A 182 -3.20 17.04 -3.44
N ASP A 183 -3.44 16.29 -2.36
CA ASP A 183 -2.99 16.62 -1.02
C ASP A 183 -1.65 15.91 -0.73
N LEU A 184 -0.55 16.62 -1.00
CA LEU A 184 0.81 16.11 -0.75
C LEU A 184 1.06 15.83 0.73
N SER A 185 0.44 16.57 1.65
CA SER A 185 0.58 16.33 3.09
C SER A 185 0.08 14.94 3.45
N SER A 186 -1.08 14.55 2.92
CA SER A 186 -1.62 13.19 3.12
C SER A 186 -0.69 12.11 2.55
N LEU A 187 -0.09 12.34 1.37
CA LEU A 187 0.87 11.44 0.70
C LEU A 187 2.17 11.25 1.49
N HIS A 188 2.60 12.26 2.25
CA HIS A 188 3.84 12.19 3.03
C HIS A 188 3.65 11.58 4.43
N GLN A 189 2.41 11.45 4.90
CA GLN A 189 2.12 10.89 6.23
C GLN A 189 2.12 9.36 6.28
N GLN A 190 2.18 8.67 5.15
CA GLN A 190 2.32 7.21 5.09
C GLN A 190 3.78 6.77 5.34
N ASN A 191 3.99 5.51 5.77
CA ASN A 191 5.32 4.99 6.13
C ASN A 191 5.68 3.67 5.42
N ALA A 192 4.94 3.26 4.38
CA ALA A 192 5.22 2.01 3.65
C ALA A 192 6.25 2.18 2.55
N VAL A 193 6.32 3.36 1.93
CA VAL A 193 7.28 3.68 0.86
C VAL A 193 7.88 5.06 1.09
N PRO A 194 9.04 5.38 0.49
CA PRO A 194 9.58 6.74 0.52
C PRO A 194 8.56 7.77 -0.01
N PRO A 195 8.51 9.01 0.51
CA PRO A 195 7.54 10.02 0.08
C PRO A 195 7.48 10.25 -1.43
N ARG A 196 8.64 10.31 -2.10
CA ARG A 196 8.72 10.44 -3.57
C ARG A 196 8.10 9.27 -4.31
N VAL A 197 8.31 8.05 -3.81
CA VAL A 197 7.69 6.85 -4.41
C VAL A 197 6.16 6.93 -4.26
N ALA A 198 5.64 7.39 -3.12
CA ALA A 198 4.19 7.56 -2.97
C ALA A 198 3.60 8.56 -3.97
N GLU A 199 4.29 9.67 -4.24
CA GLU A 199 3.89 10.63 -5.28
C GLU A 199 3.91 9.99 -6.68
N GLN A 200 4.98 9.26 -7.02
CA GLN A 200 5.11 8.55 -8.29
C GLN A 200 3.97 7.54 -8.49
N LEU A 201 3.70 6.70 -7.49
CA LEU A 201 2.59 5.74 -7.55
C LEU A 201 1.23 6.46 -7.68
N CYS A 202 1.04 7.57 -6.97
CA CYS A 202 -0.17 8.38 -7.08
C CYS A 202 -0.37 8.94 -8.50
N ARG A 203 0.69 9.41 -9.15
CA ARG A 203 0.64 9.91 -10.54
C ARG A 203 0.24 8.79 -11.50
N LEU A 204 0.84 7.62 -11.37
CA LEU A 204 0.51 6.45 -12.20
C LEU A 204 -0.94 6.01 -12.01
N LEU A 205 -1.43 5.96 -10.77
CA LEU A 205 -2.82 5.64 -10.46
C LEU A 205 -3.80 6.62 -11.12
N ARG A 206 -3.55 7.93 -10.97
CA ARG A 206 -4.39 8.98 -11.55
C ARG A 206 -4.46 8.90 -13.07
N LEU A 207 -3.31 8.70 -13.74
CA LEU A 207 -3.25 8.52 -15.18
C LEU A 207 -4.02 7.26 -15.61
N ALA A 208 -3.81 6.13 -14.93
CA ALA A 208 -4.50 4.88 -15.24
C ALA A 208 -6.03 5.00 -15.12
N ILE A 209 -6.52 5.64 -14.06
CA ILE A 209 -7.95 5.90 -13.88
C ILE A 209 -8.49 6.80 -14.99
N LEU A 210 -7.76 7.87 -15.33
CA LEU A 210 -8.16 8.82 -16.38
C LEU A 210 -8.34 8.12 -17.73
N PHE A 211 -7.36 7.31 -18.16
CA PHE A 211 -7.41 6.62 -19.45
C PHE A 211 -8.37 5.40 -19.44
N ALA A 212 -8.68 4.84 -18.28
CA ALA A 212 -9.71 3.80 -18.14
C ALA A 212 -11.14 4.37 -18.03
N GLY A 213 -11.33 5.70 -18.00
CA GLY A 213 -12.62 6.32 -17.65
C GLY A 213 -13.80 5.96 -18.56
N ARG A 214 -13.54 5.53 -19.81
CA ARG A 214 -14.60 5.09 -20.75
C ARG A 214 -15.10 3.67 -20.51
N ARG A 215 -14.48 2.92 -19.59
CA ARG A 215 -14.84 1.54 -19.22
C ARG A 215 -14.93 0.55 -20.40
N ARG A 216 -14.08 0.74 -21.41
CA ARG A 216 -14.01 -0.10 -22.62
C ARG A 216 -12.58 -0.39 -22.99
N ASP A 217 -12.26 -1.66 -23.20
CA ASP A 217 -10.89 -2.12 -23.46
C ASP A 217 -10.40 -1.67 -24.85
N ASP A 218 -11.28 -1.64 -25.85
CA ASP A 218 -11.03 -1.23 -27.23
C ASP A 218 -10.76 0.27 -27.40
N LEU A 219 -11.05 1.08 -26.37
CA LEU A 219 -10.85 2.53 -26.40
C LEU A 219 -9.60 2.99 -25.65
N VAL A 220 -8.80 2.06 -25.12
CA VAL A 220 -7.52 2.38 -24.47
C VAL A 220 -6.47 2.59 -25.56
N PRO A 221 -5.92 3.81 -25.74
CA PRO A 221 -4.93 4.04 -26.78
C PRO A 221 -3.60 3.36 -26.45
N GLU A 222 -2.78 3.18 -27.48
CA GLU A 222 -1.34 2.93 -27.31
C GLU A 222 -0.68 4.19 -26.73
N ILE A 223 -0.32 4.15 -25.45
CA ILE A 223 0.24 5.28 -24.72
C ILE A 223 1.70 4.99 -24.40
N THR A 224 2.58 5.92 -24.77
CA THR A 224 3.96 5.90 -24.29
C THR A 224 4.15 6.93 -23.18
N LEU A 225 4.81 6.51 -22.11
CA LEU A 225 5.09 7.29 -20.92
C LEU A 225 6.59 7.29 -20.67
N GLN A 226 7.19 8.47 -20.67
CA GLN A 226 8.60 8.66 -20.38
C GLN A 226 8.74 9.52 -19.13
N ALA A 227 9.66 9.12 -18.24
CA ALA A 227 10.01 9.87 -17.05
C ALA A 227 11.41 10.44 -17.19
N LEU A 228 11.53 11.77 -17.07
CA LEU A 228 12.81 12.46 -16.93
C LEU A 228 12.80 13.22 -15.60
N ASN A 229 13.49 12.66 -14.60
CA ASN A 229 13.40 13.09 -13.21
C ASN A 229 11.93 13.09 -12.76
N GLU A 230 11.40 14.26 -12.40
CA GLU A 230 10.01 14.45 -11.95
C GLU A 230 9.05 14.77 -13.11
N ASN A 231 9.54 15.01 -14.32
CA ASN A 231 8.68 15.32 -15.46
C ASN A 231 8.22 14.04 -16.14
N LEU A 232 6.91 13.90 -16.32
CA LEU A 232 6.30 12.83 -17.11
C LEU A 232 5.90 13.39 -18.47
N THR A 233 6.39 12.77 -19.53
CA THR A 233 5.95 13.05 -20.90
C THR A 233 5.11 11.88 -21.37
N LEU A 234 3.84 12.16 -21.67
CA LEU A 234 2.89 11.18 -22.18
C LEU A 234 2.61 11.48 -23.65
N THR A 235 2.86 10.51 -24.52
CA THR A 235 2.60 10.63 -25.96
C THR A 235 1.42 9.76 -26.34
N LEU A 236 0.43 10.38 -26.99
CA LEU A 236 -0.79 9.75 -27.49
C LEU A 236 -0.69 9.50 -29.00
N PRO A 237 -1.49 8.57 -29.55
CA PRO A 237 -1.60 8.41 -31.00
C PRO A 237 -2.02 9.72 -31.68
N GLY A 238 -1.59 9.90 -32.93
CA GLY A 238 -1.96 11.05 -33.76
C GLY A 238 -3.48 11.27 -33.77
N ASP A 239 -3.90 12.53 -33.67
CA ASP A 239 -5.30 12.95 -33.66
C ASP A 239 -6.20 12.39 -32.54
N TRP A 240 -5.66 11.64 -31.56
CA TRP A 240 -6.48 11.04 -30.50
C TRP A 240 -7.23 12.11 -29.69
N LEU A 241 -6.53 13.18 -29.29
CA LEU A 241 -7.13 14.31 -28.55
C LEU A 241 -8.18 15.07 -29.37
N ALA A 242 -8.04 15.12 -30.71
CA ALA A 242 -9.02 15.76 -31.58
C ALA A 242 -10.34 14.96 -31.62
N HIS A 243 -10.23 13.62 -31.65
CA HIS A 243 -11.39 12.71 -31.64
C HIS A 243 -12.00 12.50 -30.24
N HIS A 244 -11.30 12.92 -29.18
CA HIS A 244 -11.67 12.67 -27.78
C HIS A 244 -11.71 13.95 -26.94
N PRO A 245 -12.58 14.93 -27.26
CA PRO A 245 -12.58 16.27 -26.64
C PRO A 245 -12.85 16.24 -25.13
N LEU A 246 -13.65 15.28 -24.64
CA LEU A 246 -13.91 15.11 -23.21
C LEU A 246 -12.68 14.66 -22.40
N GLY A 247 -11.69 14.03 -23.04
CA GLY A 247 -10.42 13.65 -22.42
C GLY A 247 -9.39 14.78 -22.40
N LYS A 248 -9.62 15.84 -23.19
CA LYS A 248 -8.75 17.00 -23.30
C LYS A 248 -9.13 18.02 -22.22
N ARG A 249 -8.70 17.80 -20.98
CA ARG A 249 -8.81 18.82 -19.93
C ARG A 249 -7.62 19.76 -20.07
N VAL A 250 -7.85 20.90 -20.73
CA VAL A 250 -6.92 22.03 -20.76
C VAL A 250 -7.33 22.92 -19.59
N ASP A 251 -6.66 22.78 -18.46
CA ASP A 251 -6.64 23.82 -17.42
C ASP A 251 -5.28 24.51 -17.51
#